data_AF-A0A1S1P6A1-F1
#
_entry.id   AF-A0A1S1P6A1-F1
#
_cell.length_a   1.000
_cell.length_b   1.000
_cell.length_c   1.000
_cell.angle_alpha   90.00
_cell.angle_beta   90.00
_cell.angle_gamma   90.00
#
_symmetry.space_group_name_H-M   'P 1'
#
loop_
_entity.id
_entity.type
_entity.pdbx_description
1 polymer ?
#
loop_
_entity_poly.entity_id
_entity_poly.type
_entity_poly.pdbx_seq_one_letter_code
_entity_poly.pdbx_strand_id
1 'polypeptide(L)'
;MPPAAPLSSAFKALTDDELERRAASDPDAGSIPAEFWNTAEPVEAETKEQITLRLDPDVLRHFRGTGKGYQSRINAVLKSYVKAKEKAG
;
A
#
# COMPACT_ATOMS: atom_id res chain seq x y z
N MET A 1 -16.54 -5.75 -1.42
CA MET A 1 -15.53 -6.81 -1.61
C MET A 1 -16.16 -8.12 -1.18
N PRO A 2 -15.95 -9.23 -1.89
CA PRO A 2 -16.28 -10.53 -1.33
C PRO A 2 -15.45 -10.78 -0.07
N PRO A 3 -15.94 -11.59 0.88
CA PRO A 3 -15.15 -12.00 2.03
C PRO A 3 -13.86 -12.69 1.55
N ALA A 4 -12.78 -12.53 2.32
CA ALA A 4 -11.53 -13.22 2.05
C ALA A 4 -11.79 -14.74 1.97
N ALA A 5 -11.22 -15.40 0.96
CA ALA A 5 -11.35 -16.84 0.83
C ALA A 5 -10.76 -17.52 2.09
N PRO A 6 -11.36 -18.62 2.57
CA PRO A 6 -10.83 -19.34 3.71
C PRO A 6 -9.43 -19.87 3.40
N LEU A 7 -8.58 -19.89 4.43
CA LEU A 7 -7.26 -20.49 4.36
C LEU A 7 -7.34 -21.95 3.89
N SER A 8 -6.37 -22.38 3.07
CA SER A 8 -6.33 -23.73 2.52
C SER A 8 -6.19 -24.79 3.63
N SER A 9 -6.64 -26.01 3.35
CA SER A 9 -6.46 -27.15 4.26
C SER A 9 -4.98 -27.41 4.56
N ALA A 10 -4.12 -27.26 3.55
CA ALA A 10 -2.67 -27.36 3.70
C ALA A 10 -2.10 -26.32 4.66
N PHE A 11 -2.61 -25.07 4.63
CA PHE A 11 -2.19 -24.03 5.56
C PHE A 11 -2.65 -24.31 6.99
N LYS A 12 -3.90 -24.75 7.17
CA LYS A 12 -4.46 -25.06 8.50
C LYS A 12 -3.79 -26.27 9.17
N ALA A 13 -3.21 -27.18 8.38
CA ALA A 13 -2.51 -28.36 8.87
C ALA A 13 -1.03 -28.10 9.17
N LEU A 14 -0.51 -26.90 8.88
CA LEU A 14 0.87 -26.54 9.16
C LEU A 14 1.05 -26.37 10.67
N THR A 15 1.99 -27.12 11.25
CA THR A 15 2.33 -26.99 12.67
C THR A 15 3.22 -25.78 12.91
N ASP A 16 3.19 -25.25 14.13
CA ASP A 16 4.05 -24.13 14.52
C ASP A 16 5.54 -24.47 14.35
N ASP A 17 5.96 -25.68 14.73
CA ASP A 17 7.36 -26.15 14.53
C ASP A 17 7.81 -26.18 13.06
N GLU A 18 6.89 -26.53 12.16
CA GLU A 18 7.17 -26.54 10.72
C GLU A 18 7.23 -25.10 10.18
N LEU A 19 6.37 -24.22 10.69
CA LEU A 19 6.36 -22.81 10.33
C LEU A 19 7.66 -22.12 10.77
N GLU A 20 8.10 -22.36 12.01
CA GLU A 20 9.36 -21.82 12.55
C GLU A 20 10.57 -22.31 11.74
N ARG A 21 10.61 -23.61 11.40
CA ARG A 21 11.71 -24.17 10.58
C ARG A 21 11.77 -23.54 9.18
N ARG A 22 10.60 -23.31 8.56
CA ARG A 22 10.52 -22.63 7.26
C ARG A 22 11.00 -21.18 7.36
N ALA A 23 10.53 -20.44 8.37
CA ALA A 23 10.98 -19.06 8.58
C ALA A 23 12.50 -18.98 8.86
N ALA A 24 13.04 -19.89 9.65
CA ALA A 24 14.47 -19.93 9.97
C ALA A 24 15.37 -20.31 8.78
N SER A 25 14.83 -20.99 7.77
CA SER A 25 15.56 -21.39 6.56
C SER A 25 15.40 -20.40 5.41
N ASP A 26 14.50 -19.42 5.54
CA ASP A 26 14.24 -18.40 4.53
C ASP A 26 15.19 -17.19 4.73
N PRO A 27 16.14 -16.93 3.80
CA PRO A 27 17.05 -15.80 3.92
C PRO A 27 16.36 -14.43 3.83
N ASP A 28 15.15 -14.36 3.28
CA ASP A 28 14.37 -13.12 3.13
C ASP A 28 13.48 -12.83 4.35
N ALA A 29 13.29 -13.80 5.25
CA ALA A 29 12.38 -13.66 6.39
C ALA A 29 12.85 -12.59 7.41
N GLY A 30 14.16 -12.31 7.46
CA GLY A 30 14.75 -11.41 8.45
C GLY A 30 14.55 -11.90 9.89
N SER A 31 15.16 -11.21 10.86
CA SER A 31 14.93 -11.48 12.29
C SER A 31 14.41 -10.21 12.95
N ILE A 32 13.27 -10.32 13.62
CA ILE A 32 12.67 -9.23 14.39
C ILE A 32 13.05 -9.46 15.87
N PRO A 33 13.80 -8.55 16.51
CA PRO A 33 14.12 -8.66 17.93
C PRO A 33 12.85 -8.73 18.78
N ALA A 34 12.87 -9.48 19.88
CA ALA A 34 11.73 -9.57 20.81
C ALA A 34 11.27 -8.17 21.30
N GLU A 35 12.21 -7.25 21.48
CA GLU A 35 11.98 -5.88 21.93
C GLU A 35 11.46 -4.93 20.83
N PHE A 36 11.39 -5.36 19.57
CA PHE A 36 10.97 -4.52 18.44
C PHE A 36 9.60 -3.87 18.71
N TRP A 37 8.65 -4.67 19.21
CA TRP A 37 7.29 -4.22 19.47
C TRP A 37 7.17 -3.26 20.66
N ASN A 38 8.19 -3.17 21.52
CA ASN A 38 8.19 -2.27 22.67
C ASN A 38 8.36 -0.79 22.26
N THR A 39 8.89 -0.55 21.06
CA THR A 39 9.16 0.80 20.53
C THR A 39 8.56 1.04 19.15
N ALA A 40 7.88 0.06 18.57
CA ALA A 40 7.25 0.19 17.27
C ALA A 40 6.08 1.19 17.34
N GLU A 41 6.18 2.28 16.59
CA GLU A 41 5.07 3.23 16.43
C GLU A 41 4.17 2.78 15.27
N PRO A 42 2.84 2.66 15.49
CA PRO A 42 1.91 2.43 14.39
C PRO A 42 1.93 3.63 13.44
N VAL A 43 2.38 3.40 12.20
CA VAL A 43 2.26 4.41 11.14
C VAL A 43 0.86 4.29 10.56
N GLU A 44 -0.01 5.23 10.91
CA GLU A 44 -1.27 5.38 10.18
C GLU A 44 -0.95 5.81 8.75
N ALA A 45 -1.31 4.95 7.79
CA ALA A 45 -1.24 5.33 6.39
C ALA A 45 -2.25 6.45 6.17
N GLU A 46 -1.76 7.66 5.87
CA GLU A 46 -2.60 8.80 5.55
C GLU A 46 -3.52 8.42 4.38
N THR A 47 -4.82 8.27 4.69
CA THR A 47 -5.79 7.82 3.70
C THR A 47 -6.13 8.98 2.78
N LYS A 48 -6.24 8.68 1.48
CA LYS A 48 -6.69 9.70 0.52
C LYS A 48 -8.14 10.05 0.81
N GLU A 49 -8.43 11.33 0.95
CA GLU A 49 -9.82 11.79 1.05
C GLU A 49 -10.54 11.66 -0.30
N GLN A 50 -11.72 11.06 -0.29
CA GLN A 50 -12.57 10.96 -1.47
C GLN A 50 -13.41 12.22 -1.61
N ILE A 51 -13.08 13.05 -2.60
CA ILE A 51 -13.81 14.28 -2.92
C ILE A 51 -14.42 14.24 -4.33
N THR A 52 -15.43 15.08 -4.56
CA THR A 52 -15.96 15.35 -5.90
C THR A 52 -15.20 16.53 -6.50
N LEU A 53 -14.36 16.27 -7.50
CA LEU A 53 -13.61 17.28 -8.24
C LEU A 53 -14.08 17.35 -9.70
N ARG A 54 -14.29 18.57 -10.20
CA ARG A 54 -14.57 18.81 -11.63
C ARG A 54 -13.24 19.05 -12.35
N LEU A 55 -13.04 18.35 -13.46
CA LEU A 55 -11.88 18.49 -14.33
C LEU A 55 -12.37 18.79 -15.74
N ASP A 56 -11.57 19.53 -16.51
CA ASP A 56 -11.88 19.76 -17.91
C ASP A 56 -11.93 18.45 -18.69
N PRO A 57 -12.84 18.33 -19.69
CA PRO A 57 -13.04 17.08 -20.42
C PRO A 57 -11.79 16.56 -21.14
N ASP A 58 -10.93 17.45 -21.63
CA ASP A 58 -9.67 17.12 -22.29
C ASP A 58 -8.61 16.60 -21.31
N VAL A 59 -8.49 17.22 -20.13
CA VAL A 59 -7.63 16.75 -19.04
C VAL A 59 -8.08 15.36 -18.60
N LEU A 60 -9.38 15.17 -18.37
CA LEU A 60 -9.91 13.86 -17.97
C LEU A 60 -9.67 12.80 -19.05
N ARG A 61 -9.89 13.14 -20.32
CA ARG A 61 -9.63 12.25 -21.47
C ARG A 61 -8.17 11.84 -21.56
N HIS A 62 -7.24 12.80 -21.41
CA HIS A 62 -5.81 12.54 -21.40
C HIS A 62 -5.44 11.49 -20.34
N PHE A 63 -5.84 11.71 -19.08
CA PHE A 63 -5.51 10.79 -18.00
C PHE A 63 -6.20 9.43 -18.17
N ARG A 64 -7.48 9.37 -18.59
CA ARG A 64 -8.15 8.09 -18.86
C ARG A 64 -7.45 7.29 -19.95
N GLY A 65 -6.85 7.94 -20.95
CA GLY A 65 -6.03 7.30 -21.98
C GLY A 65 -4.80 6.57 -21.44
N THR A 66 -4.33 6.90 -20.22
CA THR A 66 -3.20 6.20 -19.56
C THR A 66 -3.59 4.84 -18.96
N GLY A 67 -4.86 4.46 -19.05
CA GLY A 67 -5.37 3.18 -18.56
C GLY A 67 -5.60 3.13 -17.04
N LYS A 68 -5.55 1.92 -16.48
CA LYS A 68 -5.81 1.67 -15.05
C LYS A 68 -4.89 2.55 -14.18
N GLY A 69 -5.47 3.13 -13.13
CA GLY A 69 -4.74 4.02 -12.21
C GLY A 69 -4.67 5.49 -12.64
N TYR A 70 -5.45 5.93 -13.64
CA TYR A 70 -5.47 7.32 -14.06
C TYR A 70 -5.74 8.33 -12.92
N GLN A 71 -6.61 7.98 -11.96
CA GLN A 71 -6.87 8.83 -10.78
C GLN A 71 -5.64 8.99 -9.90
N SER A 72 -4.86 7.92 -9.70
CA SER A 72 -3.60 7.98 -8.96
C SER A 72 -2.57 8.87 -9.67
N ARG A 73 -2.55 8.87 -11.02
CA ARG A 73 -1.68 9.75 -11.81
C ARG A 73 -2.10 11.22 -11.68
N ILE A 74 -3.40 11.52 -11.71
CA ILE A 74 -3.91 12.87 -11.43
C ILE A 74 -3.41 13.35 -10.07
N ASN A 75 -3.59 12.52 -9.03
CA ASN A 75 -3.13 12.86 -7.68
C ASN A 75 -1.61 13.09 -7.61
N ALA A 76 -0.80 12.29 -8.30
CA ALA A 76 0.66 12.45 -8.33
C ALA A 76 1.08 13.79 -8.96
N VAL A 77 0.41 14.21 -10.03
CA VAL A 77 0.65 15.51 -10.68
C VAL A 77 0.30 16.66 -9.74
N LEU A 78 -0.87 16.62 -9.10
CA LEU A 78 -1.27 17.64 -8.13
C LEU A 78 -0.29 17.73 -6.96
N LYS A 79 0.15 16.58 -6.42
CA LYS A 79 1.17 16.52 -5.35
C LYS A 79 2.51 17.12 -5.79
N SER A 80 2.93 16.86 -7.02
CA SER A 80 4.16 17.44 -7.59
C SER A 80 4.07 18.96 -7.68
N TYR A 81 2.94 19.48 -8.17
CA TYR A 81 2.70 20.92 -8.28
C TYR A 81 2.74 21.63 -6.91
N VAL A 82 2.07 21.07 -5.89
CA VAL A 82 2.10 21.62 -4.52
C VAL A 82 3.52 21.68 -3.98
N LYS A 83 4.27 20.57 -4.07
CA LYS A 83 5.68 20.52 -3.63
C LYS A 83 6.59 21.52 -4.35
N ALA A 84 6.38 21.71 -5.66
CA ALA A 84 7.16 22.66 -6.43
C ALA A 84 6.86 24.10 -5.99
N LYS A 85 5.59 24.41 -5.68
CA LYS A 85 5.16 25.72 -5.19
C LYS A 85 5.72 26.02 -3.79
N GLU A 86 5.72 25.04 -2.89
CA GLU A 86 6.28 25.17 -1.54
C GLU A 86 7.79 25.41 -1.53
N LYS A 87 8.53 24.85 -2.49
CA LYS A 87 9.98 25.08 -2.61
C LYS A 87 10.36 26.44 -3.20
N ALA A 88 9.42 27.09 -3.89
CA ALA A 88 9.64 28.36 -4.58
C ALA A 88 9.23 29.59 -3.75
N GLY A 89 8.58 29.39 -2.60
CA GLY A 89 8.27 30.42 -1.61
C GLY A 89 9.19 30.30 -0.41
#